data_AF-A0A2E0BPE4-F1
#
_entry.id   AF-A0A2E0BPE4-F1
#
_cell.length_a   1.000
_cell.length_b   1.000
_cell.length_c   1.000
_cell.angle_alpha   90.00
_cell.angle_beta   90.00
_cell.angle_gamma   90.00
#
_symmetry.space_group_name_H-M   'P 1'
#
loop_
_entity.id
_entity.type
_entity.pdbx_description
1 polymer ?
#
loop_
_entity_poly.entity_id
_entity_poly.type
_entity_poly.pdbx_seq_one_letter_code
_entity_poly.pdbx_strand_id
1 'polypeptide(L)'
;MLKEYIYNCWTAVMDSEKSPLRHIPNPAVRHMILQILAWMWCIIFSLYIGSYIVFGLSAAAHALLLAGIAITVSTFETARRKK
;
A
#
# COMPACT_ATOMS: atom_id res chain seq x y z
N MET A 1 -10.44 22.08 8.77
CA MET A 1 -10.82 21.07 9.80
C MET A 1 -10.92 19.65 9.25
N LEU A 2 -12.04 19.14 8.70
CA LEU A 2 -12.12 17.71 8.30
C LEU A 2 -11.15 17.32 7.16
N LYS A 3 -11.03 18.17 6.13
CA LYS A 3 -10.08 17.96 5.03
C LYS A 3 -8.62 17.93 5.51
N GLU A 4 -8.24 18.84 6.40
CA GLU A 4 -6.91 18.85 7.02
C GLU A 4 -6.65 17.63 7.89
N TYR A 5 -7.65 17.18 8.65
CA TYR A 5 -7.52 15.99 9.47
C TYR A 5 -7.27 14.75 8.60
N ILE A 6 -8.08 14.55 7.55
CA ILE A 6 -7.88 13.45 6.59
C ILE A 6 -6.53 13.57 5.89
N TYR A 7 -6.15 14.78 5.49
CA TYR A 7 -4.84 15.05 4.88
C TYR A 7 -3.69 14.70 5.83
N ASN A 8 -3.75 15.12 7.09
CA ASN A 8 -2.70 14.84 8.08
C ASN A 8 -2.62 13.35 8.41
N CYS A 9 -3.76 12.65 8.53
CA CYS A 9 -3.78 11.19 8.71
C CYS A 9 -3.17 10.46 7.51
N TRP A 10 -3.58 10.84 6.29
CA TRP A 10 -3.03 10.27 5.06
C TRP A 10 -1.52 10.52 4.96
N THR A 11 -1.10 11.75 5.19
CA THR A 11 0.30 12.15 5.14
C THR A 11 1.14 11.48 6.23
N ALA A 12 0.60 11.23 7.43
CA ALA A 12 1.34 10.52 8.47
C ALA A 12 1.67 9.06 8.11
N VAL A 13 0.82 8.40 7.31
CA VAL A 13 0.95 6.98 6.96
C VAL A 13 1.57 6.76 5.58
N MET A 14 1.09 7.49 4.57
CA MET A 14 1.40 7.24 3.16
C MET A 14 2.48 8.17 2.59
N ASP A 15 2.82 9.27 3.27
CA ASP A 15 3.83 10.19 2.77
C ASP A 15 5.24 9.64 2.99
N SER A 16 6.01 9.56 1.90
CA SER A 16 7.39 9.09 1.92
C SER A 16 8.34 9.96 2.73
N GLU A 17 8.02 11.24 2.86
CA GLU A 17 8.82 12.27 3.53
C GLU A 17 8.31 12.63 4.92
N LYS A 18 7.15 12.13 5.35
CA LYS A 18 6.63 12.41 6.70
C LYS A 18 6.28 11.17 7.51
N SER A 19 6.14 10.01 6.87
CA SER A 19 5.95 8.76 7.60
C SER A 19 7.20 8.37 8.41
N PRO A 20 7.03 7.67 9.54
CA PRO A 20 8.15 7.16 10.33
C PRO A 20 9.09 6.23 9.54
N LEU A 21 8.61 5.68 8.40
CA LEU A 21 9.39 4.86 7.47
C LEU A 21 10.34 5.66 6.56
N ARG A 22 10.36 7.00 6.66
CA ARG A 22 11.26 7.87 5.87
C ARG A 22 12.75 7.57 6.07
N HIS A 23 13.14 7.05 7.23
CA HIS A 23 14.53 6.71 7.52
C HIS A 23 15.08 5.57 6.66
N ILE A 24 14.20 4.85 5.93
CA ILE A 24 14.58 3.79 5.01
C ILE A 24 14.89 4.40 3.64
N PRO A 25 16.15 4.38 3.16
CA PRO A 25 16.54 5.05 1.92
C PRO A 25 15.99 4.38 0.65
N ASN A 26 15.57 3.11 0.73
CA ASN A 26 15.06 2.37 -0.43
C ASN A 26 13.52 2.48 -0.54
N PRO A 27 12.98 3.13 -1.60
CA PRO A 27 11.54 3.29 -1.78
C PRO A 27 10.80 1.96 -2.02
N ALA A 28 11.46 0.94 -2.59
CA ALA A 28 10.87 -0.38 -2.78
C ALA A 28 10.61 -1.08 -1.43
N VAL A 29 11.53 -0.92 -0.48
CA VAL A 29 11.38 -1.48 0.88
C VAL A 29 10.24 -0.78 1.62
N ARG A 30 10.12 0.55 1.49
CA ARG A 30 8.99 1.30 2.07
C ARG A 30 7.65 0.85 1.49
N HIS A 31 7.57 0.67 0.17
CA HIS A 31 6.36 0.17 -0.48
C HIS A 31 6.01 -1.25 0.01
N MET A 32 7.01 -2.13 0.11
CA MET A 32 6.82 -3.49 0.60
C MET A 32 6.31 -3.55 2.04
N ILE A 33 6.76 -2.66 2.94
CA ILE A 33 6.26 -2.61 4.32
C ILE A 33 4.81 -2.14 4.37
N LEU A 34 4.43 -1.11 3.60
CA LEU A 34 3.04 -0.69 3.46
C LEU A 34 2.15 -1.84 2.93
N GLN A 35 2.71 -2.64 2.02
CA GLN A 35 2.05 -3.82 1.46
C GLN A 35 1.82 -4.91 2.51
N ILE A 36 2.82 -5.20 3.36
CA ILE A 36 2.70 -6.16 4.47
C ILE A 36 1.67 -5.68 5.49
N LEU A 37 1.64 -4.38 5.80
CA LEU A 37 0.66 -3.81 6.71
C LEU A 37 -0.77 -3.98 6.16
N ALA A 38 -0.97 -3.79 4.85
CA ALA A 38 -2.26 -4.07 4.19
C ALA A 38 -2.65 -5.56 4.27
N TRP A 39 -1.67 -6.46 4.12
CA TRP A 39 -1.89 -7.91 4.28
C TRP A 39 -2.26 -8.30 5.70
N MET A 40 -1.64 -7.68 6.71
CA MET A 40 -1.98 -7.90 8.13
C MET A 40 -3.47 -7.59 8.38
N TRP A 41 -3.98 -6.48 7.87
CA TRP A 41 -5.39 -6.11 8.02
C TRP A 41 -6.34 -7.08 7.29
N CYS A 42 -5.96 -7.60 6.12
CA CYS A 42 -6.74 -8.65 5.45
C CYS A 42 -6.89 -9.91 6.34
N ILE A 43 -5.82 -10.31 7.03
CA ILE A 43 -5.85 -11.45 7.96
C ILE A 43 -6.78 -11.15 9.14
N ILE A 44 -6.66 -9.97 9.77
CA ILE A 44 -7.49 -9.57 10.91
C ILE A 44 -8.98 -9.54 10.54
N PHE A 45 -9.35 -8.93 9.42
CA PHE A 45 -10.75 -8.89 8.97
C PHE A 45 -11.32 -10.27 8.69
N SER A 46 -10.49 -11.18 8.18
CA SER A 46 -10.95 -12.52 7.83
C SER A 46 -11.09 -13.43 9.02
N LEU A 47 -10.19 -13.31 10.00
CA LEU A 47 -10.32 -13.96 11.29
C LEU A 47 -11.54 -13.42 12.06
N TYR A 48 -11.79 -12.11 11.99
CA TYR A 48 -12.97 -11.49 12.60
C TYR A 48 -14.29 -11.99 12.02
N ILE A 49 -14.35 -12.18 10.70
CA ILE A 49 -15.54 -12.69 9.99
C ILE A 49 -15.62 -14.23 10.05
N GLY A 50 -14.52 -14.92 10.39
CA GLY A 50 -14.45 -16.37 10.51
C GLY A 50 -14.53 -17.13 9.17
N SER A 51 -14.35 -16.45 8.04
CA SER A 51 -14.53 -17.04 6.70
C SER A 51 -13.24 -17.01 5.87
N TYR A 52 -12.70 -18.20 5.58
CA TYR A 52 -11.54 -18.40 4.71
C TYR A 52 -11.77 -17.93 3.27
N ILE A 53 -13.03 -17.91 2.82
CA ILE A 53 -13.40 -17.40 1.49
C ILE A 53 -13.25 -15.87 1.43
N VAL A 54 -13.68 -15.17 2.49
CA VAL A 54 -13.54 -13.71 2.58
C VAL A 54 -12.07 -13.30 2.66
N PHE A 55 -11.24 -14.12 3.32
CA PHE A 55 -9.78 -13.97 3.28
C PHE A 55 -9.23 -14.05 1.86
N GLY A 56 -9.53 -15.13 1.15
CA GLY A 56 -9.04 -15.33 -0.21
C GLY A 56 -9.46 -14.19 -1.14
N LEU A 57 -10.72 -13.75 -1.05
CA LEU A 57 -11.25 -12.67 -1.89
C LEU A 57 -10.60 -11.32 -1.57
N SER A 58 -10.46 -10.99 -0.29
CA SER A 58 -9.86 -9.72 0.17
C SER A 58 -8.38 -9.63 -0.21
N ALA A 59 -7.62 -10.72 0.00
CA ALA A 59 -6.22 -10.80 -0.37
C ALA A 59 -6.02 -10.74 -1.90
N ALA A 60 -6.85 -11.44 -2.67
CA ALA A 60 -6.80 -11.39 -4.14
C ALA A 60 -7.11 -9.99 -4.69
N ALA A 61 -8.13 -9.32 -4.17
CA ALA A 61 -8.48 -7.95 -4.55
C ALA A 61 -7.33 -6.97 -4.26
N HIS A 62 -6.69 -7.08 -3.10
CA HIS A 62 -5.52 -6.26 -2.76
C HIS A 62 -4.32 -6.56 -3.67
N ALA A 63 -4.03 -7.83 -3.95
CA ALA A 63 -2.94 -8.22 -4.85
C ALA A 63 -3.13 -7.66 -6.26
N LEU A 64 -4.37 -7.66 -6.78
CA LEU A 64 -4.71 -7.07 -8.08
C LEU A 64 -4.49 -5.56 -8.10
N LEU A 65 -4.91 -4.83 -7.06
CA LEU A 65 -4.67 -3.39 -6.96
C LEU A 65 -3.17 -3.06 -6.94
N LEU A 66 -2.40 -3.80 -6.16
CA LEU A 66 -0.95 -3.62 -6.05
C LEU A 66 -0.25 -3.93 -7.39
N ALA A 67 -0.69 -4.97 -8.10
CA ALA A 67 -0.20 -5.30 -9.44
C ALA A 67 -0.47 -4.16 -10.43
N GLY A 68 -1.67 -3.57 -10.43
CA GLY A 68 -2.01 -2.43 -11.27
C GLY A 68 -1.14 -1.20 -11.01
N ILE A 69 -0.85 -0.90 -9.74
CA ILE A 69 0.05 0.19 -9.36
C ILE A 69 1.47 -0.10 -9.84
N ALA A 70 1.98 -1.32 -9.63
CA ALA A 70 3.32 -1.72 -10.06
C ALA A 70 3.50 -1.66 -11.59
N ILE A 71 2.50 -2.09 -12.36
CA ILE A 71 2.48 -1.96 -13.82
C ILE A 71 2.50 -0.49 -14.23
N THR A 72 1.74 0.37 -13.56
CA THR A 72 1.70 1.81 -13.86
C THR A 72 3.06 2.47 -13.60
N VAL A 73 3.66 2.21 -12.43
CA VAL A 73 4.99 2.74 -12.06
C VAL A 73 6.06 2.23 -13.01
N SER A 74 6.08 0.93 -13.33
CA SER A 74 7.07 0.35 -14.26
C SER A 74 6.90 0.89 -15.69
N THR A 75 5.68 1.14 -16.14
CA THR A 75 5.41 1.78 -17.43
C THR A 75 5.98 3.20 -17.46
N PHE A 76 5.72 4.00 -16.42
CA PHE A 76 6.29 5.35 -16.31
C PHE A 76 7.82 5.35 -16.17
N GLU A 77 8.40 4.44 -15.40
CA GLU A 77 9.86 4.31 -15.27
C GLU A 77 10.50 3.92 -16.62
N THR A 78 9.90 2.98 -17.35
CA THR A 78 10.36 2.56 -18.68
C THR A 78 10.29 3.72 -19.67
N ALA A 79 9.21 4.51 -19.64
CA ALA A 79 9.08 5.72 -20.45
C ALA A 79 10.13 6.78 -20.08
N ARG A 80 10.44 6.93 -18.79
CA ARG A 80 11.43 7.89 -18.28
C ARG A 80 12.88 7.49 -18.60
N ARG A 81 13.20 6.19 -18.62
CA ARG A 81 14.53 5.65 -18.99
C ARG A 81 14.81 5.67 -20.49
N LYS A 82 13.77 5.71 -21.34
CA LYS A 82 13.91 5.82 -22.80
C LYS A 82 14.00 7.28 -23.29
N LYS A 83 14.10 8.24 -22.37
CA LYS A 83 14.43 9.63 -22.64
C LYS A 83 15.85 9.91 -22.15
#